data_AF-A0A9P6MKW7-F1
#
_entry.id   AF-A0A9P6MKW7-F1
#
_cell.length_a   1.000
_cell.length_b   1.000
_cell.length_c   1.000
_cell.angle_alpha   90.00
_cell.angle_beta   90.00
_cell.angle_gamma   90.00
#
_symmetry.space_group_name_H-M   'P 1'
#
loop_
_entity.id
_entity.type
_entity.pdbx_description
1 polymer ?
#
loop_
_entity_poly.entity_id
_entity_poly.type
_entity_poly.pdbx_seq_one_letter_code
_entity_poly.pdbx_strand_id
1 'polypeptide(L)'
;MAQHGIRHSCVFEFPVGDKWWGDLSGMRKSAYIEFKAENSTVQWELHLKPSRDRTNIFGYICKHDDLANMITSQKFNLLKARRLPLVLDLDDTLVRLVGSERTRYVSEADAAKGMFLLRSMPSRVRKLRDGRQVVLTEYVEEFLEWASKLYEISVCSLGEQSYVDMVADVLDPMRTRIRGTRYSARQEYDYLNASPSTTTPVPAPGPLNNAANGTATTNTNTNVNANGTNQPPSPPKDLLSLYAFCAMGKPSTDGLPEIGNGFTLPLIVDDLTQMWPPEQHDNVIVVKERKNSPVWTVNLFPMVQHVLGAVHQEFFRAYDAWDRARAAALASITITPGIETLSGENHSNVNGGLTAIDFTATTPAKTAFLSMVVPSTTGCYKEWLRGSLRDQISLTAAPPPPNLTAA
;
A
#
# COMPACT_ATOMS: atom_id res chain seq x y z
N MET A 1 3.62 -14.19 6.36
CA MET A 1 3.52 -15.41 7.20
C MET A 1 4.84 -15.79 7.84
N ALA A 2 5.87 -16.22 7.09
CA ALA A 2 7.18 -16.57 7.69
C ALA A 2 7.84 -15.42 8.46
N GLN A 3 7.74 -14.18 7.95
CA GLN A 3 8.23 -12.97 8.64
C GLN A 3 7.54 -12.68 9.99
N HIS A 4 6.38 -13.29 10.23
CA HIS A 4 5.63 -13.17 11.48
C HIS A 4 5.67 -14.46 12.31
N GLY A 5 6.65 -15.34 12.04
CA GLY A 5 6.84 -16.57 12.81
C GLY A 5 5.80 -17.66 12.58
N ILE A 6 4.88 -17.49 11.61
CA ILE A 6 3.94 -18.56 11.24
C ILE A 6 4.73 -19.65 10.52
N ARG A 7 4.82 -20.83 11.16
CA ARG A 7 5.45 -22.02 10.59
C ARG A 7 4.50 -22.66 9.57
N HIS A 8 5.07 -23.25 8.52
CA HIS A 8 4.27 -24.04 7.59
C HIS A 8 3.75 -25.29 8.32
N SER A 9 2.50 -25.67 8.02
CA SER A 9 1.81 -26.82 8.59
C SER A 9 1.99 -28.06 7.72
N CYS A 10 2.17 -27.86 6.41
CA CYS A 10 2.33 -28.92 5.43
C CYS A 10 3.23 -28.45 4.28
N VAL A 11 3.81 -29.42 3.58
CA VAL A 11 4.61 -29.20 2.38
C VAL A 11 4.06 -30.14 1.31
N PHE A 12 3.75 -29.59 0.14
CA PHE A 12 3.30 -30.35 -1.01
C PHE A 12 4.40 -30.34 -2.07
N GLU A 13 4.48 -31.40 -2.87
CA GLU A 13 5.30 -31.40 -4.07
C GLU A 13 4.78 -30.35 -5.06
N PHE A 14 5.69 -29.68 -5.74
CA PHE A 14 5.31 -28.72 -6.77
C PHE A 14 4.76 -29.48 -8.00
N PRO A 15 3.54 -29.14 -8.49
CA PRO A 15 2.96 -29.80 -9.64
C PRO A 15 3.65 -29.34 -10.92
N VAL A 16 4.62 -30.14 -11.37
CA VAL A 16 5.41 -29.85 -12.57
C VAL A 16 4.48 -29.72 -13.79
N GLY A 17 4.66 -28.64 -14.55
CA GLY A 17 3.87 -28.35 -15.75
C GLY A 17 2.60 -27.54 -15.50
N ASP A 18 2.21 -27.31 -14.25
CA ASP A 18 1.07 -26.45 -13.92
C ASP A 18 1.47 -24.96 -14.04
N LYS A 19 0.83 -24.27 -14.99
CA LYS A 19 1.10 -22.84 -15.25
C LYS A 19 0.70 -21.96 -14.07
N TRP A 20 -0.41 -22.25 -13.40
CA TRP A 20 -0.94 -21.41 -12.34
C TRP A 20 -0.01 -21.42 -11.11
N TRP A 21 0.48 -22.59 -10.72
CA TRP A 21 1.49 -22.70 -9.67
C TRP A 21 2.84 -22.12 -10.09
N GLY A 22 3.20 -22.29 -11.37
CA GLY A 22 4.33 -21.62 -12.00
C GLY A 22 4.28 -20.11 -11.78
N ASP A 23 3.18 -19.48 -12.16
CA ASP A 23 2.93 -18.04 -12.04
C ASP A 23 2.95 -17.56 -10.58
N LEU A 24 2.27 -18.27 -9.68
CA LEU A 24 2.18 -17.90 -8.26
C LEU A 24 3.53 -17.96 -7.51
N SER A 25 4.49 -18.76 -7.99
CA SER A 25 5.79 -18.94 -7.34
C SER A 25 6.70 -17.70 -7.37
N GLY A 26 6.47 -16.78 -8.31
CA GLY A 26 7.20 -15.51 -8.38
C GLY A 26 6.49 -14.33 -7.71
N MET A 27 5.21 -14.46 -7.38
CA MET A 27 4.44 -13.40 -6.73
C MET A 27 4.82 -13.27 -5.25
N ARG A 28 4.48 -12.17 -4.57
CA ARG A 28 4.49 -12.10 -3.10
C ARG A 28 3.24 -12.69 -2.47
N LYS A 29 2.11 -12.62 -3.20
CA LYS A 29 0.80 -13.12 -2.78
C LYS A 29 0.80 -14.66 -2.64
N SER A 30 -0.07 -15.17 -1.78
CA SER A 30 -0.38 -16.60 -1.63
C SER A 30 -1.78 -16.85 -2.16
N ALA A 31 -2.02 -18.04 -2.71
CA ALA A 31 -3.39 -18.53 -2.83
C ALA A 31 -3.87 -18.98 -1.46
N TYR A 32 -5.17 -18.90 -1.19
CA TYR A 32 -5.71 -19.41 0.05
C TYR A 32 -7.10 -20.01 -0.13
N ILE A 33 -7.43 -20.92 0.77
CA ILE A 33 -8.74 -21.60 0.83
C ILE A 33 -9.30 -21.36 2.21
N GLU A 34 -10.53 -20.86 2.27
CA GLU A 34 -11.29 -20.76 3.51
C GLU A 34 -12.03 -22.08 3.77
N PHE A 35 -11.95 -22.60 4.99
CA PHE A 35 -12.65 -23.83 5.38
C PHE A 35 -13.09 -23.77 6.85
N LYS A 36 -14.06 -24.61 7.21
CA LYS A 36 -14.53 -24.79 8.58
C LYS A 36 -14.91 -26.25 8.79
N ALA A 37 -14.73 -26.74 10.01
CA ALA A 37 -15.24 -28.06 10.37
C ALA A 37 -16.77 -28.06 10.33
N GLU A 38 -17.37 -29.21 10.01
CA GLU A 38 -18.82 -29.38 10.09
C GLU A 38 -19.30 -29.03 11.50
N ASN A 39 -20.37 -28.23 11.60
CA ASN A 39 -20.91 -27.69 12.85
C ASN A 39 -19.98 -26.75 13.66
N SER A 40 -18.83 -26.34 13.11
CA SER A 40 -17.98 -25.31 13.74
C SER A 40 -18.31 -23.92 13.22
N THR A 41 -18.25 -22.93 14.12
CA THR A 41 -18.28 -21.50 13.78
C THR A 41 -16.88 -20.94 13.48
N VAL A 42 -15.82 -21.70 13.78
CA VAL A 42 -14.44 -21.25 13.60
C VAL A 42 -14.04 -21.36 12.14
N GLN A 43 -13.68 -20.23 11.55
CA GLN A 43 -13.17 -20.15 10.19
C GLN A 43 -11.65 -20.32 10.18
N TRP A 44 -11.16 -21.19 9.31
CA TRP A 44 -9.74 -21.46 9.06
C TRP A 44 -9.38 -21.09 7.63
N GLU A 45 -8.10 -20.80 7.44
CA GLU A 45 -7.51 -20.50 6.14
C GLU A 45 -6.29 -21.39 5.91
N LEU A 46 -6.23 -22.01 4.73
CA LEU A 46 -5.05 -22.71 4.22
C LEU A 46 -4.42 -21.82 3.17
N HIS A 47 -3.33 -21.16 3.51
CA HIS A 47 -2.54 -20.39 2.56
C HIS A 47 -1.48 -21.29 1.93
N LEU A 48 -1.38 -21.24 0.61
CA LEU A 48 -0.45 -22.02 -0.19
C LEU A 48 0.55 -21.07 -0.85
N LYS A 49 1.83 -21.23 -0.50
CA LYS A 49 2.92 -20.44 -1.07
C LYS A 49 3.95 -21.34 -1.75
N PRO A 50 4.01 -21.33 -3.09
CA PRO A 50 5.06 -22.03 -3.80
C PRO A 50 6.43 -21.41 -3.52
N SER A 51 7.42 -22.28 -3.43
CA SER A 51 8.84 -21.94 -3.40
C SER A 51 9.30 -21.34 -4.74
N ARG A 52 10.27 -20.42 -4.71
CA ARG A 52 10.76 -19.73 -5.93
C ARG A 52 11.46 -20.66 -6.91
N ASP A 53 12.11 -21.69 -6.40
CA ASP A 53 12.77 -22.76 -7.15
C ASP A 53 11.78 -23.82 -7.67
N ARG A 54 10.47 -23.66 -7.39
CA ARG A 54 9.40 -24.53 -7.88
C ARG A 54 9.58 -26.00 -7.51
N THR A 55 10.13 -26.25 -6.31
CA THR A 55 10.32 -27.61 -5.79
C THR A 55 9.20 -28.01 -4.85
N ASN A 56 8.71 -27.05 -4.05
CA ASN A 56 7.74 -27.27 -3.00
C ASN A 56 6.63 -26.20 -3.02
N ILE A 57 5.47 -26.55 -2.45
CA ILE A 57 4.43 -25.61 -2.02
C ILE A 57 4.32 -25.71 -0.51
N PHE A 58 4.54 -24.59 0.18
CA PHE A 58 4.39 -24.50 1.62
C PHE A 58 2.96 -24.13 1.98
N GLY A 59 2.29 -24.99 2.75
CA GLY A 59 0.96 -24.75 3.28
C GLY A 59 1.01 -24.21 4.69
N TYR A 60 0.21 -23.19 4.98
CA TYR A 60 0.09 -22.56 6.29
C TYR A 60 -1.38 -22.57 6.69
N ILE A 61 -1.68 -23.28 7.78
CA ILE A 61 -3.04 -23.31 8.33
C ILE A 61 -3.11 -22.33 9.49
N CYS A 62 -4.00 -21.35 9.39
CA CYS A 62 -4.25 -20.38 10.45
C CYS A 62 -5.75 -20.17 10.66
N LYS A 63 -6.14 -19.81 11.89
CA LYS A 63 -7.50 -19.32 12.12
C LYS A 63 -7.63 -17.94 11.48
N HIS A 64 -8.78 -17.68 10.87
CA HIS A 64 -9.08 -16.38 10.27
C HIS A 64 -8.90 -15.25 11.29
N ASP A 65 -9.44 -15.42 12.49
CA ASP A 65 -9.36 -14.41 13.55
C ASP A 65 -7.93 -14.17 14.02
N ASP A 66 -7.08 -15.20 14.08
CA ASP A 66 -5.68 -15.05 14.48
C ASP A 66 -4.90 -14.22 13.46
N LEU A 67 -5.14 -14.45 12.16
CA LEU A 67 -4.53 -13.68 11.08
C LEU A 67 -5.04 -12.24 11.07
N ALA A 68 -6.36 -12.04 11.21
CA ALA A 68 -6.97 -10.72 11.31
C ALA A 68 -6.39 -9.94 12.51
N ASN A 69 -6.31 -10.58 13.69
CA ASN A 69 -5.73 -9.99 14.89
C ASN A 69 -4.26 -9.60 14.69
N MET A 70 -3.48 -10.42 13.96
CA MET A 70 -2.09 -10.10 13.62
C MET A 70 -1.99 -8.86 12.73
N ILE A 71 -2.78 -8.80 11.66
CA ILE A 71 -2.83 -7.65 10.73
C ILE A 71 -3.27 -6.39 11.48
N THR A 72 -4.34 -6.49 12.27
CA THR A 72 -4.85 -5.40 13.10
C THR A 72 -3.83 -4.94 14.14
N SER A 73 -3.08 -5.86 14.75
CA SER A 73 -2.01 -5.51 15.69
C SER A 73 -0.88 -4.73 15.04
N GLN A 74 -0.47 -5.07 13.81
CA GLN A 74 0.54 -4.31 13.06
C GLN A 74 0.09 -2.87 12.81
N LYS A 75 -1.15 -2.71 12.33
CA LYS A 75 -1.79 -1.41 12.15
C LYS A 75 -1.80 -0.60 13.44
N PHE A 76 -2.26 -1.18 14.56
CA PHE A 76 -2.30 -0.46 15.84
C PHE A 76 -0.92 -0.14 16.40
N ASN A 77 0.09 -0.97 16.17
CA ASN A 77 1.46 -0.68 16.58
C ASN A 77 1.99 0.60 15.89
N LEU A 78 1.63 0.84 14.62
CA LEU A 78 1.96 2.08 13.92
C LEU A 78 1.27 3.28 14.57
N LEU A 79 -0.04 3.19 14.80
CA LEU A 79 -0.82 4.28 15.40
C LEU A 79 -0.34 4.59 16.82
N LYS A 80 -0.03 3.57 17.62
CA LYS A 80 0.54 3.72 18.97
C LYS A 80 1.91 4.38 18.94
N ALA A 81 2.73 4.07 17.93
CA ALA A 81 4.01 4.74 17.70
C ALA A 81 3.87 6.15 17.09
N ARG A 82 2.63 6.64 16.91
CA ARG A 82 2.29 7.88 16.20
C ARG A 82 2.91 7.94 14.80
N ARG A 83 2.88 6.82 14.08
CA ARG A 83 3.36 6.69 12.71
C ARG A 83 2.26 6.33 11.73
N LEU A 84 2.40 6.84 10.52
CA LEU A 84 1.55 6.51 9.38
C LEU A 84 2.36 5.76 8.30
N PRO A 85 1.74 4.90 7.47
CA PRO A 85 2.41 4.29 6.34
C PRO A 85 2.67 5.32 5.23
N LEU A 86 3.89 5.37 4.70
CA LEU A 86 4.27 6.22 3.56
C LEU A 86 4.94 5.36 2.50
N VAL A 87 4.47 5.44 1.26
CA VAL A 87 5.09 4.78 0.11
C VAL A 87 5.74 5.83 -0.76
N LEU A 88 7.01 5.62 -1.09
CA LEU A 88 7.75 6.50 -1.98
C LEU A 88 8.07 5.75 -3.28
N ASP A 89 7.77 6.37 -4.42
CA ASP A 89 8.39 5.96 -5.68
C ASP A 89 9.89 6.25 -5.69
N LEU A 90 10.63 5.65 -6.62
CA LEU A 90 12.05 5.90 -6.82
C LEU A 90 12.31 6.82 -8.00
N ASP A 91 12.02 6.34 -9.21
CA ASP A 91 12.32 7.03 -10.46
C ASP A 91 11.48 8.30 -10.56
N ASP A 92 12.10 9.41 -10.99
CA ASP A 92 11.43 10.71 -11.14
C ASP A 92 10.77 11.30 -9.87
N THR A 93 10.96 10.63 -8.73
CA THR A 93 10.47 11.03 -7.41
C THR A 93 11.62 11.23 -6.41
N LEU A 94 12.44 10.21 -6.15
CA LEU A 94 13.59 10.30 -5.25
C LEU A 94 14.91 10.38 -6.00
N VAL A 95 15.01 9.68 -7.14
CA VAL A 95 16.22 9.56 -7.95
C VAL A 95 15.91 9.62 -9.44
N ARG A 96 16.91 10.03 -10.24
CA ARG A 96 16.89 9.89 -11.70
C ARG A 96 18.22 9.32 -12.17
N LEU A 97 18.17 8.34 -13.08
CA LEU A 97 19.37 7.73 -13.65
C LEU A 97 20.17 8.74 -14.49
N VAL A 98 21.50 8.59 -14.50
CA VAL A 98 22.41 9.33 -15.39
C VAL A 98 22.61 8.53 -16.67
N GLY A 99 22.55 9.18 -17.82
CA GLY A 99 22.65 8.52 -19.13
C GLY A 99 22.59 9.49 -20.31
N SER A 100 22.67 8.96 -21.53
CA SER A 100 22.73 9.74 -22.77
C SER A 100 21.36 10.19 -23.30
N GLU A 101 20.27 9.49 -22.94
CA GLU A 101 18.91 9.77 -23.41
C GLU A 101 18.28 10.95 -22.64
N ARG A 102 18.16 12.10 -23.30
CA ARG A 102 17.79 13.39 -22.67
C ARG A 102 16.40 13.45 -22.05
N THR A 103 15.47 12.61 -22.49
CA THR A 103 14.07 12.63 -22.02
C THR A 103 13.85 11.81 -20.76
N ARG A 104 14.74 10.85 -20.49
CA ARG A 104 14.61 9.86 -19.40
C ARG A 104 15.71 9.97 -18.35
N TYR A 105 16.89 10.45 -18.75
CA TYR A 105 18.07 10.50 -17.90
C TYR A 105 18.58 11.91 -17.68
N VAL A 106 19.28 12.11 -16.58
CA VAL A 106 20.12 13.29 -16.40
C VAL A 106 21.37 13.11 -17.26
N SER A 107 21.71 14.10 -18.09
CA SER A 107 22.94 14.03 -18.89
C SER A 107 24.17 14.02 -17.98
N GLU A 108 25.26 13.37 -18.42
CA GLU A 108 26.53 13.38 -17.67
C GLU A 108 27.05 14.80 -17.41
N ALA A 109 26.84 15.72 -18.37
CA ALA A 109 27.21 17.12 -18.23
C ALA A 109 26.40 17.82 -17.14
N ASP A 110 25.09 17.56 -17.03
CA ASP A 110 24.25 18.15 -15.99
C ASP A 110 24.52 17.51 -14.61
N ALA A 111 24.77 16.21 -14.57
CA ALA A 111 25.22 15.54 -13.35
C ALA A 111 26.55 16.12 -12.84
N ALA A 112 27.50 16.41 -13.74
CA ALA A 112 28.76 17.07 -13.41
C ALA A 112 28.58 18.52 -12.92
N LYS A 113 27.62 19.27 -13.48
CA LYS A 113 27.25 20.60 -12.94
C LYS A 113 26.77 20.49 -11.49
N GLY A 114 25.99 19.46 -11.17
CA GLY A 114 25.54 19.19 -9.80
C GLY A 114 26.68 18.95 -8.83
N MET A 115 27.74 18.27 -9.26
CA MET A 115 28.95 18.11 -8.47
C MET A 115 29.71 19.42 -8.26
N PHE A 116 29.73 20.32 -9.25
CA PHE A 116 30.54 21.55 -9.19
C PHE A 116 29.83 22.72 -8.48
N LEU A 117 28.53 22.90 -8.72
CA LEU A 117 27.76 24.04 -8.21
C LEU A 117 27.44 23.93 -6.71
N LEU A 118 27.43 22.71 -6.16
CA LEU A 118 27.02 22.45 -4.78
C LEU A 118 28.20 22.05 -3.90
N ARG A 119 29.32 22.81 -3.93
CA ARG A 119 30.51 22.58 -3.09
C ARG A 119 30.22 22.43 -1.58
N SER A 120 29.03 22.82 -1.13
CA SER A 120 28.59 22.74 0.27
C SER A 120 27.62 21.58 0.58
N MET A 121 27.18 20.79 -0.42
CA MET A 121 26.31 19.63 -0.20
C MET A 121 27.05 18.32 -0.50
N PRO A 122 26.76 17.22 0.22
CA PRO A 122 27.19 15.88 -0.19
C PRO A 122 26.82 15.65 -1.66
N SER A 123 27.73 15.08 -2.46
CA SER A 123 27.51 14.86 -3.90
C SER A 123 26.12 14.27 -4.16
N ARG A 124 25.25 14.95 -4.90
CA ARG A 124 23.92 14.39 -5.22
C ARG A 124 24.01 13.21 -6.20
N VAL A 125 25.15 13.02 -6.84
CA VAL A 125 25.42 11.89 -7.73
C VAL A 125 25.97 10.72 -6.90
N ARG A 126 25.33 9.56 -7.02
CA ARG A 126 25.72 8.32 -6.33
C ARG A 126 25.91 7.20 -7.35
N LYS A 127 26.91 6.36 -7.10
CA LYS A 127 27.17 5.17 -7.92
C LYS A 127 26.45 3.96 -7.31
N LEU A 128 25.72 3.23 -8.13
CA LEU A 128 25.09 1.96 -7.77
C LEU A 128 26.13 0.82 -7.87
N ARG A 129 25.82 -0.34 -7.27
CA ARG A 129 26.75 -1.50 -7.25
C ARG A 129 27.07 -2.05 -8.63
N ASP A 130 26.15 -1.91 -9.59
CA ASP A 130 26.33 -2.34 -10.98
C ASP A 130 27.06 -1.32 -11.86
N GLY A 131 27.54 -0.22 -11.28
CA GLY A 131 28.30 0.80 -11.98
C GLY A 131 27.48 1.97 -12.53
N ARG A 132 26.14 1.84 -12.60
CA ARG A 132 25.26 2.95 -12.98
C ARG A 132 25.35 4.10 -11.99
N GLN A 133 24.98 5.30 -12.41
CA GLN A 133 24.90 6.47 -11.55
C GLN A 133 23.47 6.98 -11.47
N VAL A 134 23.10 7.49 -10.30
CA VAL A 134 21.83 8.17 -10.04
C VAL A 134 22.08 9.55 -9.49
N VAL A 135 21.24 10.50 -9.87
CA VAL A 135 21.14 11.81 -9.23
C VAL A 135 20.01 11.74 -8.20
N LEU A 136 20.31 12.09 -6.97
CA LEU A 136 19.32 12.20 -5.89
C LEU A 136 18.59 13.55 -5.99
N THR A 137 17.30 13.59 -5.71
CA THR A 137 16.57 14.87 -5.55
C THR A 137 17.14 15.68 -4.39
N GLU A 138 16.98 17.01 -4.44
CA GLU A 138 17.46 17.89 -3.36
C GLU A 138 16.81 17.54 -2.02
N TYR A 139 17.62 17.60 -0.96
CA TYR A 139 17.22 17.37 0.43
C TYR A 139 16.57 15.99 0.70
N VAL A 140 16.85 14.98 -0.13
CA VAL A 140 16.23 13.65 0.04
C VAL A 140 16.65 12.99 1.35
N GLU A 141 17.89 13.16 1.78
CA GLU A 141 18.40 12.53 3.00
C GLU A 141 17.75 13.15 4.24
N GLU A 142 17.60 14.47 4.26
CA GLU A 142 16.92 15.27 5.28
C GLU A 142 15.42 14.97 5.30
N PHE A 143 14.80 14.86 4.13
CA PHE A 143 13.40 14.46 3.99
C PHE A 143 13.17 13.07 4.58
N LEU A 144 14.00 12.07 4.23
CA LEU A 144 13.88 10.71 4.75
C LEU A 144 14.14 10.64 6.26
N GLU A 145 15.12 11.40 6.76
CA GLU A 145 15.41 11.50 8.20
C GLU A 145 14.21 12.09 8.95
N TRP A 146 13.64 13.19 8.47
CA TRP A 146 12.43 13.79 9.03
C TRP A 146 11.22 12.84 8.95
N ALA A 147 10.95 12.29 7.77
CA ALA A 147 9.79 11.44 7.52
C ALA A 147 9.84 10.16 8.36
N SER A 148 11.02 9.56 8.59
CA SER A 148 11.16 8.32 9.36
C SER A 148 10.74 8.43 10.84
N LYS A 149 10.63 9.67 11.35
CA LYS A 149 10.14 9.96 12.70
C LYS A 149 8.61 9.84 12.76
N LEU A 150 7.93 10.25 11.70
CA LEU A 150 6.47 10.37 11.60
C LEU A 150 5.82 9.24 10.78
N TYR A 151 6.60 8.52 9.98
CA TYR A 151 6.11 7.53 9.04
C TYR A 151 6.90 6.22 9.09
N GLU A 152 6.23 5.13 8.75
CA GLU A 152 6.88 3.90 8.29
C GLU A 152 7.02 3.95 6.77
N ILE A 153 8.26 4.05 6.30
CA ILE A 153 8.57 4.29 4.89
C ILE A 153 8.79 2.97 4.16
N SER A 154 7.99 2.73 3.13
CA SER A 154 8.18 1.70 2.09
C SER A 154 8.59 2.35 0.77
N VAL A 155 9.27 1.61 -0.10
CA VAL A 155 9.57 2.06 -1.48
C VAL A 155 8.93 1.12 -2.50
N CYS A 156 8.39 1.70 -3.58
CA CYS A 156 7.66 0.98 -4.61
C CYS A 156 7.99 1.54 -5.99
N SER A 157 8.66 0.77 -6.85
CA SER A 157 9.06 1.20 -8.19
C SER A 157 8.72 0.14 -9.26
N LEU A 158 8.70 0.58 -10.52
CA LEU A 158 8.61 -0.26 -11.71
C LEU A 158 9.99 -0.72 -12.20
N GLY A 159 11.08 -0.35 -11.53
CA GLY A 159 12.39 -0.92 -11.77
C GLY A 159 12.47 -2.36 -11.27
N GLU A 160 13.49 -3.11 -11.71
CA GLU A 160 13.75 -4.47 -11.22
C GLU A 160 14.08 -4.48 -9.72
N GLN A 161 13.83 -5.60 -9.03
CA GLN A 161 14.08 -5.69 -7.58
C GLN A 161 15.54 -5.39 -7.21
N SER A 162 16.51 -5.81 -8.03
CA SER A 162 17.93 -5.50 -7.84
C SER A 162 18.20 -4.00 -7.84
N TYR A 163 17.53 -3.25 -8.73
CA TYR A 163 17.59 -1.80 -8.81
C TYR A 163 16.97 -1.15 -7.58
N VAL A 164 15.78 -1.58 -7.18
CA VAL A 164 15.09 -1.10 -5.96
C VAL A 164 15.99 -1.26 -4.74
N ASP A 165 16.62 -2.42 -4.58
CA ASP A 165 17.52 -2.70 -3.46
C ASP A 165 18.79 -1.83 -3.49
N MET A 166 19.40 -1.63 -4.67
CA MET A 166 20.58 -0.78 -4.82
C MET A 166 20.29 0.70 -4.53
N VAL A 167 19.18 1.23 -5.04
CA VAL A 167 18.77 2.62 -4.78
C VAL A 167 18.45 2.81 -3.30
N ALA A 168 17.72 1.87 -2.69
CA ALA A 168 17.42 1.93 -1.27
C ALA A 168 18.69 1.86 -0.40
N ASP A 169 19.67 1.03 -0.75
CA ASP A 169 20.95 0.95 -0.04
C ASP A 169 21.79 2.24 -0.17
N VAL A 170 21.65 2.99 -1.28
CA VAL A 170 22.29 4.30 -1.46
C VAL A 170 21.57 5.42 -0.69
N LEU A 171 20.23 5.41 -0.70
CA LEU A 171 19.42 6.39 0.03
C LEU A 171 19.50 6.18 1.54
N ASP A 172 19.55 4.92 1.98
CA ASP A 172 19.52 4.54 3.39
C ASP A 172 20.49 3.39 3.74
N PRO A 173 21.81 3.65 3.71
CA PRO A 173 22.82 2.61 3.90
C PRO A 173 22.75 1.92 5.27
N MET A 174 22.33 2.66 6.31
CA MET A 174 22.18 2.14 7.67
C MET A 174 20.82 1.47 7.92
N ARG A 175 19.90 1.54 6.94
CA ARG A 175 18.55 0.95 7.03
C ARG A 175 17.73 1.44 8.23
N THR A 176 17.93 2.68 8.63
CA THR A 176 17.26 3.29 9.79
C THR A 176 16.01 4.07 9.41
N ARG A 177 15.89 4.50 8.15
CA ARG A 177 14.82 5.37 7.64
C ARG A 177 13.80 4.59 6.82
N ILE A 178 14.24 3.76 5.86
CA ILE A 178 13.38 2.92 5.01
C ILE A 178 13.26 1.54 5.67
N ARG A 179 12.30 1.40 6.58
CA ARG A 179 12.06 0.16 7.37
C ARG A 179 10.96 -0.73 6.79
N GLY A 180 10.11 -0.19 5.93
CA GLY A 180 9.02 -0.90 5.30
C GLY A 180 9.47 -1.75 4.11
N THR A 181 8.51 -2.15 3.28
CA THR A 181 8.77 -3.03 2.14
C THR A 181 9.52 -2.29 1.03
N ARG A 182 10.52 -2.95 0.44
CA ARG A 182 11.18 -2.54 -0.81
C ARG A 182 10.61 -3.36 -1.96
N TYR A 183 9.71 -2.79 -2.75
CA TYR A 183 8.88 -3.51 -3.71
C TYR A 183 9.14 -3.10 -5.16
N SER A 184 9.29 -4.11 -6.03
CA SER A 184 9.29 -3.98 -7.48
C SER A 184 7.97 -4.51 -8.05
N ALA A 185 7.11 -3.62 -8.56
CA ALA A 185 5.89 -4.03 -9.25
C ALA A 185 6.21 -4.71 -10.60
N ARG A 186 7.33 -4.35 -11.22
CA ARG A 186 7.81 -4.97 -12.46
C ARG A 186 8.28 -6.41 -12.28
N GLN A 187 8.90 -6.74 -11.15
CA GLN A 187 9.36 -8.10 -10.91
C GLN A 187 8.22 -9.12 -10.99
N GLU A 188 7.07 -8.84 -10.35
CA GLU A 188 5.92 -9.76 -10.41
C GLU A 188 5.34 -9.87 -11.82
N TYR A 189 5.30 -8.75 -12.56
CA TYR A 189 4.79 -8.72 -13.92
C TYR A 189 5.69 -9.44 -14.93
N ASP A 190 6.99 -9.14 -14.94
CA ASP A 190 7.96 -9.80 -15.80
C ASP A 190 7.96 -11.30 -15.53
N TYR A 191 7.78 -11.70 -14.27
CA TYR A 191 7.64 -13.09 -13.89
C TYR A 191 6.44 -13.78 -14.54
N LEU A 192 5.25 -13.16 -14.48
CA LEU A 192 4.02 -13.70 -15.08
C LEU A 192 4.11 -13.80 -16.61
N ASN A 193 4.83 -12.88 -17.25
CA ASN A 193 4.99 -12.85 -18.71
C ASN A 193 6.14 -13.72 -19.22
N ALA A 194 7.15 -13.99 -18.39
CA ALA A 194 8.27 -14.87 -18.74
C ALA A 194 7.93 -16.36 -18.58
N SER A 195 6.85 -16.71 -17.87
CA SER A 195 6.36 -18.08 -17.79
C SER A 195 6.04 -18.60 -19.20
N PRO A 196 6.77 -19.60 -19.72
CA PRO A 196 6.51 -20.12 -21.06
C PRO A 196 5.06 -20.59 -21.13
N SER A 197 4.34 -20.17 -22.16
CA SER A 197 3.05 -20.77 -22.47
C SER A 197 3.29 -22.26 -22.64
N THR A 198 2.74 -23.06 -21.72
CA THR A 198 2.75 -24.51 -21.85
C THR A 198 2.10 -24.81 -23.19
N THR A 199 2.93 -25.08 -24.20
CA THR A 199 2.47 -25.46 -25.52
C THR A 199 1.77 -26.77 -25.28
N THR A 200 0.44 -26.75 -25.30
CA THR A 200 -0.36 -27.96 -25.28
C THR A 200 0.24 -28.89 -26.34
N PRO A 201 0.63 -30.13 -25.99
CA PRO A 201 1.08 -31.06 -27.00
C PRO A 201 -0.08 -31.20 -27.98
N VAL A 202 0.17 -30.78 -29.23
CA VAL A 202 -0.77 -30.90 -30.33
C VAL A 202 -1.21 -32.36 -30.36
N PRO A 203 -2.50 -32.68 -30.15
CA PRO A 203 -2.95 -34.05 -30.31
C PRO A 203 -2.63 -34.47 -31.75
N ALA A 204 -1.99 -35.63 -31.91
CA ALA A 204 -1.67 -36.19 -33.21
C ALA A 204 -2.89 -36.09 -34.15
N PRO A 205 -2.71 -35.77 -35.44
CA PRO A 205 -3.82 -35.53 -36.35
C PRO A 205 -4.71 -36.78 -36.43
N GLY A 206 -5.84 -36.74 -35.74
CA GLY A 206 -6.92 -37.70 -35.89
C GLY A 206 -7.64 -37.47 -37.23
N PRO A 207 -8.21 -38.52 -37.84
CA PRO A 207 -8.80 -38.42 -39.17
C PRO A 207 -10.03 -37.49 -39.15
N LEU A 208 -10.06 -36.61 -40.15
CA LEU A 208 -11.13 -35.65 -40.46
C LEU A 208 -12.51 -36.30 -40.44
N ASN A 209 -13.40 -35.81 -39.58
CA ASN A 209 -14.84 -35.96 -39.72
C ASN A 209 -15.51 -34.58 -39.77
N ASN A 210 -16.09 -34.28 -40.92
CA ASN A 210 -16.93 -33.12 -41.19
C ASN A 210 -18.27 -33.22 -40.44
N ALA A 211 -18.62 -32.21 -39.63
CA ALA A 211 -20.02 -31.79 -39.41
C ALA A 211 -20.13 -30.46 -38.65
N ALA A 212 -20.54 -29.42 -39.38
CA ALA A 212 -21.51 -28.36 -39.10
C ALA A 212 -21.73 -27.74 -37.69
N ASN A 213 -21.79 -26.40 -37.75
CA ASN A 213 -22.65 -25.44 -37.04
C ASN A 213 -22.33 -24.99 -35.61
N GLY A 214 -22.16 -23.66 -35.47
CA GLY A 214 -22.27 -22.95 -34.18
C GLY A 214 -21.55 -21.60 -34.14
N THR A 215 -21.99 -20.62 -34.92
CA THR A 215 -21.53 -19.22 -34.85
C THR A 215 -22.02 -18.59 -33.54
N ALA A 216 -21.11 -18.38 -32.58
CA ALA A 216 -21.33 -17.56 -31.40
C ALA A 216 -20.38 -16.35 -31.46
N THR A 217 -20.91 -15.22 -31.91
CA THR A 217 -20.22 -13.93 -31.99
C THR A 217 -20.11 -13.35 -30.58
N THR A 218 -18.94 -13.40 -29.95
CA THR A 218 -18.67 -12.66 -28.71
C THR A 218 -17.93 -11.38 -29.07
N ASN A 219 -18.66 -10.26 -29.06
CA ASN A 219 -18.11 -8.92 -29.21
C ASN A 219 -17.30 -8.55 -27.97
N THR A 220 -15.98 -8.72 -28.02
CA THR A 220 -15.06 -8.01 -27.13
C THR A 220 -14.65 -6.70 -27.81
N ASN A 221 -15.18 -5.59 -27.30
CA ASN A 221 -14.74 -4.24 -27.62
C ASN A 221 -13.28 -4.05 -27.15
N THR A 222 -12.32 -4.37 -28.00
CA THR A 222 -10.95 -3.88 -27.88
C THR A 222 -10.85 -2.54 -28.62
N ASN A 223 -10.92 -1.45 -27.87
CA ASN A 223 -10.53 -0.13 -28.34
C ASN A 223 -9.01 -0.13 -28.50
N VAL A 224 -8.53 -0.57 -29.67
CA VAL A 224 -7.11 -0.57 -30.03
C VAL A 224 -6.74 0.85 -30.45
N ASN A 225 -6.11 1.56 -29.52
CA ASN A 225 -5.47 2.83 -29.82
C ASN A 225 -4.20 2.53 -30.63
N ALA A 226 -4.32 2.67 -31.95
CA ALA A 226 -3.24 2.43 -32.91
C ALA A 226 -2.23 3.58 -32.84
N ASN A 227 -1.27 3.49 -31.92
CA ASN A 227 0.01 4.18 -32.02
C ASN A 227 1.08 3.44 -31.18
N GLY A 228 1.75 2.47 -31.83
CA GLY A 228 3.18 2.65 -32.07
C GLY A 228 4.22 2.11 -31.09
N THR A 229 3.87 1.36 -30.04
CA THR A 229 4.82 0.43 -29.37
C THR A 229 4.06 -0.80 -28.87
N ASN A 230 4.41 -1.99 -29.37
CA ASN A 230 3.92 -3.29 -28.84
C ASN A 230 4.53 -3.60 -27.45
N GLN A 231 4.74 -2.59 -26.59
CA GLN A 231 5.10 -2.86 -25.21
C GLN A 231 3.82 -3.20 -24.45
N PRO A 232 3.79 -4.35 -23.78
CA PRO A 232 2.65 -4.69 -22.97
C PRO A 232 2.54 -3.65 -21.84
N PRO A 233 1.31 -3.29 -21.40
CA PRO A 233 1.10 -2.19 -20.47
C PRO A 233 1.90 -2.43 -19.18
N SER A 234 2.63 -1.41 -18.72
CA SER A 234 3.38 -1.46 -17.48
C SER A 234 2.46 -1.90 -16.33
N PRO A 235 2.91 -2.81 -15.45
CA PRO A 235 2.07 -3.26 -14.34
C PRO A 235 1.73 -2.11 -13.40
N PRO A 236 0.51 -2.09 -12.85
CA PRO A 236 0.18 -1.15 -11.80
C PRO A 236 0.97 -1.50 -10.53
N LYS A 237 1.40 -0.47 -9.80
CA LYS A 237 1.76 -0.54 -8.38
C LYS A 237 0.49 -0.85 -7.57
N ASP A 238 0.61 -1.34 -6.35
CA ASP A 238 -0.58 -1.75 -5.56
C ASP A 238 -0.30 -1.73 -4.05
N LEU A 239 -1.09 -0.95 -3.30
CA LEU A 239 -1.01 -0.90 -1.83
C LEU A 239 -1.30 -2.26 -1.18
N LEU A 240 -2.11 -3.13 -1.79
CA LEU A 240 -2.36 -4.48 -1.26
C LEU A 240 -1.11 -5.37 -1.29
N SER A 241 -0.12 -5.02 -2.11
CA SER A 241 1.17 -5.73 -2.17
C SER A 241 2.15 -5.26 -1.08
N LEU A 242 1.85 -4.13 -0.44
CA LEU A 242 2.68 -3.49 0.59
C LEU A 242 2.11 -3.66 1.99
N TYR A 243 0.79 -3.54 2.15
CA TYR A 243 0.13 -3.51 3.45
C TYR A 243 -1.09 -4.43 3.51
N ALA A 244 -1.02 -5.48 4.32
CA ALA A 244 -2.09 -6.46 4.45
C ALA A 244 -3.39 -5.87 5.02
N PHE A 245 -3.30 -4.85 5.88
CA PHE A 245 -4.49 -4.19 6.43
C PHE A 245 -5.32 -3.45 5.35
N CYS A 246 -4.76 -3.19 4.17
CA CYS A 246 -5.54 -2.66 3.06
C CYS A 246 -6.55 -3.67 2.49
N ALA A 247 -6.35 -4.97 2.72
CA ALA A 247 -7.30 -6.02 2.33
C ALA A 247 -8.41 -6.24 3.37
N MET A 248 -8.30 -5.62 4.55
CA MET A 248 -9.30 -5.75 5.62
C MET A 248 -10.52 -4.91 5.26
N GLY A 249 -11.62 -5.58 4.90
CA GLY A 249 -12.92 -4.95 4.62
C GLY A 249 -14.01 -5.22 5.66
N LYS A 250 -13.78 -6.16 6.60
CA LYS A 250 -14.79 -6.52 7.59
C LYS A 250 -14.90 -5.44 8.69
N PRO A 251 -16.11 -5.09 9.14
CA PRO A 251 -16.29 -4.31 10.36
C PRO A 251 -15.74 -5.08 11.56
N SER A 252 -15.32 -4.37 12.62
CA SER A 252 -14.78 -5.03 13.80
C SER A 252 -15.83 -5.91 14.49
N THR A 253 -15.35 -6.88 15.27
CA THR A 253 -16.20 -7.86 15.98
C THR A 253 -17.15 -7.21 16.99
N ASP A 254 -16.87 -5.99 17.44
CA ASP A 254 -17.72 -5.17 18.32
C ASP A 254 -18.82 -4.39 17.55
N GLY A 255 -18.89 -4.53 16.23
CA GLY A 255 -19.85 -3.84 15.35
C GLY A 255 -19.60 -2.34 15.23
N LEU A 256 -18.47 -1.83 15.74
CA LEU A 256 -18.09 -0.44 15.63
C LEU A 256 -17.27 -0.18 14.36
N PRO A 257 -17.19 1.06 13.87
CA PRO A 257 -16.24 1.41 12.83
C PRO A 257 -14.81 1.14 13.31
N GLU A 258 -14.00 0.54 12.46
CA GLU A 258 -12.58 0.30 12.75
C GLU A 258 -11.70 1.29 11.98
N ILE A 259 -10.72 1.86 12.67
CA ILE A 259 -9.78 2.79 12.03
C ILE A 259 -8.83 2.04 11.09
N GLY A 260 -8.52 2.67 9.97
CA GLY A 260 -7.40 2.29 9.14
C GLY A 260 -7.61 1.05 8.26
N ASN A 261 -8.86 0.66 8.05
CA ASN A 261 -9.22 -0.37 7.08
C ASN A 261 -9.18 0.20 5.65
N GLY A 262 -9.00 -0.68 4.66
CA GLY A 262 -8.82 -0.28 3.26
C GLY A 262 -7.62 0.64 3.04
N PHE A 263 -7.77 1.63 2.17
CA PHE A 263 -6.72 2.58 1.80
C PHE A 263 -6.71 3.87 2.64
N THR A 264 -7.23 3.84 3.87
CA THR A 264 -7.42 5.08 4.67
C THR A 264 -6.15 5.55 5.39
N LEU A 265 -5.13 4.70 5.58
CA LEU A 265 -3.87 5.06 6.26
C LEU A 265 -2.69 5.39 5.34
N PRO A 266 -2.41 4.63 4.27
CA PRO A 266 -1.20 4.87 3.50
C PRO A 266 -1.30 6.14 2.67
N LEU A 267 -0.21 6.91 2.60
CA LEU A 267 -0.02 7.93 1.57
C LEU A 267 1.08 7.49 0.61
N ILE A 268 1.00 7.96 -0.62
CA ILE A 268 1.93 7.67 -1.70
C ILE A 268 2.54 8.99 -2.18
N VAL A 269 3.85 9.03 -2.38
CA VAL A 269 4.54 10.12 -3.09
C VAL A 269 5.10 9.54 -4.38
N ASP A 270 4.60 10.02 -5.51
CA ASP A 270 4.84 9.46 -6.83
C ASP A 270 4.62 10.56 -7.88
N ASP A 271 5.33 10.53 -9.00
CA ASP A 271 5.14 11.49 -10.09
C ASP A 271 4.05 11.08 -11.08
N LEU A 272 3.66 9.79 -11.12
CA LEU A 272 2.71 9.21 -12.06
C LEU A 272 1.54 8.50 -11.36
N THR A 273 0.47 9.25 -11.07
CA THR A 273 -0.76 8.71 -10.47
C THR A 273 -1.35 7.52 -11.24
N GLN A 274 -1.28 7.53 -12.57
CA GLN A 274 -1.82 6.46 -13.41
C GLN A 274 -1.12 5.11 -13.24
N MET A 275 0.03 5.06 -12.57
CA MET A 275 0.70 3.80 -12.23
C MET A 275 0.03 3.09 -11.05
N TRP A 276 -0.97 3.68 -10.41
CA TRP A 276 -1.75 3.10 -9.33
C TRP A 276 -3.19 2.81 -9.78
N PRO A 277 -3.88 1.84 -9.15
CA PRO A 277 -5.30 1.60 -9.39
C PRO A 277 -6.14 2.85 -9.10
N PRO A 278 -7.21 3.12 -9.86
CA PRO A 278 -8.05 4.32 -9.69
C PRO A 278 -8.53 4.55 -8.26
N GLU A 279 -8.88 3.48 -7.54
CA GLU A 279 -9.32 3.53 -6.15
C GLU A 279 -8.21 3.91 -5.15
N GLN A 280 -6.95 3.97 -5.58
CA GLN A 280 -5.78 4.39 -4.80
C GLN A 280 -5.26 5.78 -5.22
N HIS A 281 -5.85 6.44 -6.23
CA HIS A 281 -5.39 7.75 -6.71
C HIS A 281 -5.50 8.84 -5.64
N ASP A 282 -6.51 8.74 -4.78
CA ASP A 282 -6.70 9.65 -3.65
C ASP A 282 -5.59 9.57 -2.58
N ASN A 283 -4.78 8.52 -2.62
CA ASN A 283 -3.62 8.34 -1.74
C ASN A 283 -2.36 9.02 -2.29
N VAL A 284 -2.37 9.47 -3.55
CA VAL A 284 -1.17 9.95 -4.26
C VAL A 284 -0.98 11.45 -4.10
N ILE A 285 0.15 11.83 -3.50
CA ILE A 285 0.72 13.17 -3.51
C ILE A 285 1.64 13.26 -4.72
N VAL A 286 1.15 13.94 -5.76
CA VAL A 286 1.88 14.05 -7.02
C VAL A 286 3.06 15.01 -6.89
N VAL A 287 4.27 14.52 -7.19
CA VAL A 287 5.45 15.37 -7.32
C VAL A 287 5.74 15.65 -8.79
N LYS A 288 6.32 16.82 -9.06
CA LYS A 288 6.72 17.22 -10.41
C LYS A 288 8.13 17.76 -10.40
N GLU A 289 8.81 17.54 -11.52
CA GLU A 289 10.12 18.13 -11.78
C GLU A 289 10.08 19.66 -11.65
N ARG A 290 11.07 20.21 -10.95
CA ARG A 290 11.24 21.65 -10.80
C ARG A 290 11.81 22.22 -12.10
N LYS A 291 10.98 22.97 -12.83
CA LYS A 291 11.41 23.71 -14.02
C LYS A 291 12.56 24.66 -13.69
N ASN A 292 13.48 24.82 -14.64
CA ASN A 292 14.64 25.71 -14.57
C ASN A 292 15.66 25.38 -13.46
N SER A 293 15.57 24.19 -12.84
CA SER A 293 16.64 23.71 -11.96
C SER A 293 17.87 23.35 -12.81
N PRO A 294 19.10 23.73 -12.39
CA PRO A 294 20.32 23.42 -13.14
C PRO A 294 20.60 21.91 -13.22
N VAL A 295 20.09 21.16 -12.24
CA VAL A 295 20.12 19.71 -12.17
C VAL A 295 18.73 19.23 -11.78
N TRP A 296 18.28 18.12 -12.35
CA TRP A 296 16.99 17.50 -12.04
C TRP A 296 16.72 17.46 -10.53
N THR A 297 15.52 17.86 -10.11
CA THR A 297 15.03 17.74 -8.74
C THR A 297 13.51 17.85 -8.71
N VAL A 298 12.90 17.35 -7.64
CA VAL A 298 11.49 17.60 -7.31
C VAL A 298 11.39 18.33 -5.96
N ASN A 299 10.21 18.87 -5.65
CA ASN A 299 9.98 19.64 -4.42
C ASN A 299 9.60 18.76 -3.22
N LEU A 300 10.43 17.77 -2.84
CA LEU A 300 10.19 17.01 -1.61
C LEU A 300 10.25 17.90 -0.37
N PHE A 301 11.22 18.82 -0.36
CA PHE A 301 11.44 19.78 0.71
C PHE A 301 11.42 21.21 0.14
N PRO A 302 10.69 22.16 0.76
CA PRO A 302 9.82 21.99 1.93
C PRO A 302 8.39 21.54 1.59
N MET A 303 8.01 21.46 0.30
CA MET A 303 6.60 21.35 -0.08
C MET A 303 5.94 20.04 0.38
N VAL A 304 6.42 18.88 -0.08
CA VAL A 304 5.83 17.58 0.33
C VAL A 304 5.99 17.37 1.85
N GLN A 305 7.12 17.78 2.41
CA GLN A 305 7.35 17.76 3.86
C GLN A 305 6.26 18.54 4.63
N HIS A 306 5.89 19.73 4.17
CA HIS A 306 4.86 20.54 4.81
C HIS A 306 3.47 19.88 4.73
N VAL A 307 3.11 19.35 3.55
CA VAL A 307 1.85 18.61 3.34
C VAL A 307 1.76 17.42 4.28
N LEU A 308 2.77 16.56 4.27
CA LEU A 308 2.83 15.37 5.12
C LEU A 308 2.78 15.76 6.60
N GLY A 309 3.53 16.79 7.02
CA GLY A 309 3.48 17.30 8.39
C GLY A 309 2.08 17.72 8.84
N ALA A 310 1.36 18.48 7.98
CA ALA A 310 -0.01 18.90 8.27
C ALA A 310 -0.98 17.73 8.33
N VAL A 311 -0.88 16.78 7.39
CA VAL A 311 -1.72 15.57 7.36
C VAL A 311 -1.49 14.70 8.60
N HIS A 312 -0.23 14.50 9.00
CA HIS A 312 0.11 13.73 10.20
C HIS A 312 -0.48 14.37 11.46
N GLN A 313 -0.25 15.67 11.65
CA GLN A 313 -0.75 16.41 12.81
C GLN A 313 -2.28 16.34 12.90
N GLU A 314 -2.97 16.59 11.79
CA GLU A 314 -4.43 16.59 11.74
C GLU A 314 -5.01 15.19 11.91
N PHE A 315 -4.42 14.17 11.28
CA PHE A 315 -4.83 12.79 11.45
C PHE A 315 -4.76 12.37 12.92
N PHE A 316 -3.64 12.62 13.59
CA PHE A 316 -3.52 12.21 14.99
C PHE A 316 -4.39 13.05 15.94
N ARG A 317 -4.64 14.33 15.64
CA ARG A 317 -5.63 15.13 16.37
C ARG A 317 -7.03 14.50 16.28
N ALA A 318 -7.45 14.12 15.08
CA ALA A 318 -8.72 13.44 14.85
C ALA A 318 -8.76 12.04 15.48
N TYR A 319 -7.65 11.29 15.39
CA TYR A 319 -7.50 9.98 16.01
C TYR A 319 -7.65 10.04 17.53
N ASP A 320 -6.96 10.95 18.19
CA ASP A 320 -7.02 11.08 19.65
C ASP A 320 -8.45 11.43 20.12
N ALA A 321 -9.21 12.22 19.34
CA ALA A 321 -10.62 12.51 19.62
C ALA A 321 -11.53 11.29 19.38
N TRP A 322 -11.31 10.59 18.28
CA TRP A 322 -12.06 9.39 17.90
C TRP A 322 -11.85 8.25 18.91
N ASP A 323 -10.61 8.03 19.35
CA ASP A 323 -10.26 6.96 20.30
C ASP A 323 -10.90 7.21 21.68
N ARG A 324 -10.89 8.46 22.17
CA ARG A 324 -11.61 8.84 23.40
C ARG A 324 -13.11 8.62 23.29
N ALA A 325 -13.72 8.99 22.16
CA ALA A 325 -15.14 8.78 21.94
C ALA A 325 -15.49 7.30 21.84
N ARG A 326 -14.64 6.49 21.20
CA ARG A 326 -14.79 5.03 21.16
C ARG A 326 -14.72 4.42 22.55
N ALA A 327 -13.74 4.82 23.36
CA ALA A 327 -13.61 4.36 24.74
C ALA A 327 -14.85 4.73 25.58
N ALA A 328 -15.38 5.94 25.43
CA ALA A 328 -16.61 6.37 26.10
C ALA A 328 -17.85 5.58 25.63
N ALA A 329 -17.96 5.28 24.33
CA ALA A 329 -19.02 4.45 23.79
C ALA A 329 -18.96 3.02 24.36
N LEU A 330 -17.78 2.40 24.38
CA LEU A 330 -17.58 1.07 24.97
C LEU A 330 -17.91 1.04 26.46
N ALA A 331 -17.46 2.04 27.24
CA ALA A 331 -17.75 2.14 28.67
C ALA A 331 -19.25 2.33 28.98
N SER A 332 -20.02 2.89 28.04
CA SER A 332 -21.47 3.06 28.19
C SER A 332 -22.27 1.79 27.93
N ILE A 333 -21.68 0.80 27.25
CA ILE A 333 -22.27 -0.54 27.05
C ILE A 333 -22.02 -1.32 28.35
N THR A 334 -22.67 -0.89 29.44
CA THR A 334 -22.58 -1.59 30.72
C THR A 334 -23.30 -2.93 30.56
N ILE A 335 -22.55 -4.03 30.76
CA ILE A 335 -23.14 -5.35 30.97
C ILE A 335 -24.03 -5.20 32.21
N THR A 336 -25.36 -5.18 32.03
CA THR A 336 -26.26 -5.27 33.18
C THR A 336 -25.96 -6.63 33.80
N PRO A 337 -25.39 -6.71 35.02
CA PRO A 337 -25.26 -8.00 35.67
C PRO A 337 -26.67 -8.55 35.75
N GLY A 338 -26.91 -9.72 35.14
CA GLY A 338 -28.19 -10.39 35.28
C GLY A 338 -28.51 -10.44 36.77
N ILE A 339 -29.60 -9.79 37.17
CA ILE A 339 -30.11 -9.90 38.52
C ILE A 339 -30.51 -11.37 38.67
N GLU A 340 -29.63 -12.19 39.24
CA GLU A 340 -29.97 -13.52 39.75
C GLU A 340 -30.87 -13.34 40.99
N THR A 341 -32.11 -12.92 40.78
CA THR A 341 -33.19 -13.19 41.74
C THR A 341 -33.78 -14.54 41.42
N LEU A 342 -33.11 -15.60 41.88
CA LEU A 342 -33.73 -16.90 42.11
C LEU A 342 -33.32 -17.39 43.51
N SER A 343 -34.08 -16.92 44.50
CA SER A 343 -34.33 -17.66 45.72
C SER A 343 -35.05 -18.96 45.34
N GLY A 344 -34.33 -20.08 45.30
CA GLY A 344 -34.92 -21.39 45.04
C GLY A 344 -33.85 -22.47 44.96
N GLU A 345 -33.64 -23.15 46.08
CA GLU A 345 -32.81 -24.34 46.21
C GLU A 345 -33.11 -25.36 45.10
N ASN A 346 -32.10 -25.69 44.28
CA ASN A 346 -31.84 -27.07 43.86
C ASN A 346 -30.51 -27.17 43.10
N HIS A 347 -29.61 -27.98 43.64
CA HIS A 347 -28.36 -28.37 43.02
C HIS A 347 -28.59 -29.18 41.73
N SER A 348 -28.33 -28.58 40.57
CA SER A 348 -27.86 -29.34 39.40
C SER A 348 -27.07 -28.46 38.44
N ASN A 349 -25.78 -28.79 38.31
CA ASN A 349 -24.86 -28.57 37.18
C ASN A 349 -25.30 -27.55 36.10
N VAL A 350 -25.03 -26.26 36.30
CA VAL A 350 -25.23 -25.22 35.29
C VAL A 350 -23.88 -24.79 34.72
N ASN A 351 -23.63 -25.14 33.45
CA ASN A 351 -22.61 -24.51 32.62
C ASN A 351 -22.93 -23.02 32.52
N GLY A 352 -22.07 -22.17 33.08
CA GLY A 352 -22.20 -20.72 33.06
C GLY A 352 -22.25 -20.18 31.63
N GLY A 353 -23.46 -19.90 31.15
CA GLY A 353 -23.68 -19.20 29.88
C GLY A 353 -23.23 -17.75 30.01
N LEU A 354 -22.20 -17.37 29.26
CA LEU A 354 -21.85 -15.97 29.03
C LEU A 354 -23.10 -15.24 28.56
N THR A 355 -23.57 -14.27 29.34
CA THR A 355 -24.68 -13.39 28.95
C THR A 355 -24.28 -12.68 27.66
N ALA A 356 -25.10 -12.83 26.61
CA ALA A 356 -24.87 -12.17 25.34
C ALA A 356 -24.86 -10.65 25.58
N ILE A 357 -23.73 -9.99 25.28
CA ILE A 357 -23.64 -8.54 25.30
C ILE A 357 -24.61 -8.03 24.24
N ASP A 358 -25.70 -7.39 24.66
CA ASP A 358 -26.65 -6.80 23.75
C ASP A 358 -26.07 -5.52 23.15
N PHE A 359 -25.34 -5.67 22.05
CA PHE A 359 -24.81 -4.55 21.26
C PHE A 359 -25.93 -3.73 20.61
N THR A 360 -27.21 -4.10 20.70
CA THR A 360 -28.31 -3.29 20.15
C THR A 360 -28.72 -2.14 21.06
N ALA A 361 -28.38 -2.19 22.35
CA ALA A 361 -28.62 -1.09 23.29
C ALA A 361 -27.90 0.19 22.82
N THR A 362 -28.69 1.19 22.45
CA THR A 362 -28.18 2.44 21.87
C THR A 362 -28.08 3.49 22.97
N THR A 363 -26.86 3.75 23.45
CA THR A 363 -26.59 4.84 24.40
C THR A 363 -26.32 6.15 23.66
N PRO A 364 -26.54 7.32 24.30
CA PRO A 364 -26.16 8.61 23.70
C PRO A 364 -24.68 8.67 23.27
N ALA A 365 -23.78 8.05 24.05
CA ALA A 365 -22.36 7.98 23.74
C ALA A 365 -22.08 7.13 22.49
N LYS A 366 -22.74 5.97 22.36
CA LYS A 366 -22.65 5.12 21.16
C LYS A 366 -23.18 5.83 19.92
N THR A 367 -24.34 6.49 20.02
CA THR A 367 -24.90 7.29 18.91
C THR A 367 -23.96 8.42 18.50
N ALA A 368 -23.40 9.14 19.46
CA ALA A 368 -22.43 10.21 19.19
C ALA A 368 -21.20 9.65 18.46
N PHE A 369 -20.63 8.54 18.94
CA PHE A 369 -19.48 7.91 18.32
C PHE A 369 -19.77 7.40 16.89
N LEU A 370 -20.91 6.74 16.66
CA LEU A 370 -21.31 6.26 15.34
C LEU A 370 -21.53 7.39 14.32
N SER A 371 -21.79 8.62 14.79
CA SER A 371 -21.89 9.82 13.95
C SER A 371 -20.53 10.46 13.62
N MET A 372 -19.45 10.05 14.27
CA MET A 372 -18.12 10.59 14.03
C MET A 372 -17.52 10.04 12.73
N VAL A 373 -16.86 10.92 11.99
CA VAL A 373 -16.07 10.51 10.83
C VAL A 373 -14.85 9.73 11.32
N VAL A 374 -14.64 8.54 10.76
CA VAL A 374 -13.43 7.75 11.03
C VAL A 374 -12.21 8.49 10.47
N PRO A 375 -11.16 8.75 11.28
CA PRO A 375 -9.96 9.43 10.80
C PRO A 375 -9.32 8.71 9.62
N SER A 376 -8.96 9.48 8.59
CA SER A 376 -8.34 8.98 7.36
C SER A 376 -7.28 9.97 6.88
N THR A 377 -6.11 9.44 6.53
CA THR A 377 -5.00 10.24 5.99
C THR A 377 -5.36 10.86 4.63
N THR A 378 -6.08 10.14 3.77
CA THR A 378 -6.59 10.67 2.50
C THR A 378 -7.65 11.74 2.74
N GLY A 379 -8.47 11.59 3.79
CA GLY A 379 -9.42 12.61 4.22
C GLY A 379 -8.71 13.91 4.64
N CYS A 380 -7.70 13.81 5.50
CA CYS A 380 -6.88 14.94 5.92
C CYS A 380 -6.14 15.60 4.75
N TYR A 381 -5.59 14.80 3.82
CA TYR A 381 -4.91 15.33 2.63
C TYR A 381 -5.86 16.11 1.72
N LYS A 382 -7.05 15.57 1.43
CA LYS A 382 -8.07 16.26 0.64
C LYS A 382 -8.50 17.57 1.28
N GLU A 383 -8.65 17.59 2.60
CA GLU A 383 -9.01 18.82 3.31
C GLU A 383 -7.88 19.86 3.26
N TRP A 384 -6.62 19.42 3.41
CA TRP A 384 -5.46 20.29 3.24
C TRP A 384 -5.43 20.92 1.84
N LEU A 385 -5.71 20.15 0.78
CA LEU A 385 -5.79 20.67 -0.59
C LEU A 385 -6.89 21.72 -0.74
N ARG A 386 -8.08 21.50 -0.14
CA ARG A 386 -9.17 22.48 -0.17
C ARG A 386 -8.79 23.79 0.51
N GLY A 387 -8.13 23.70 1.68
CA GLY A 387 -7.62 24.87 2.40
C GLY A 387 -6.57 25.63 1.59
N SER A 388 -5.56 24.93 1.07
CA SER A 388 -4.48 25.54 0.30
C SER A 388 -4.98 26.20 -0.99
N LEU A 389 -5.92 25.57 -1.70
CA LEU A 389 -6.57 26.16 -2.87
C LEU A 389 -7.38 27.40 -2.51
N ARG A 390 -8.08 27.38 -1.38
CA ARG A 390 -8.82 28.55 -0.88
C ARG A 390 -7.87 29.73 -0.65
N ASP A 391 -6.73 29.49 0.00
CA ASP A 391 -5.74 30.53 0.25
C ASP A 391 -5.12 31.08 -1.04
N GLN A 392 -4.84 30.21 -2.02
CA GLN A 392 -4.36 30.63 -3.34
C GLN A 392 -5.40 31.46 -4.11
N ILE A 393 -6.68 31.05 -4.10
CA ILE A 393 -7.76 31.81 -4.73
C ILE A 393 -7.94 33.17 -4.05
N SER A 394 -7.90 33.22 -2.71
CA SER A 394 -8.00 34.47 -1.94
C SER A 394 -6.83 35.43 -2.23
N LEU A 395 -5.63 34.92 -2.50
CA LEU A 395 -4.49 35.73 -2.92
C LEU A 395 -4.64 36.25 -4.35
N THR A 396 -5.27 35.50 -5.26
CA THR A 396 -5.52 35.94 -6.64
C THR A 396 -6.73 36.88 -6.79
N ALA A 397 -7.63 36.91 -5.81
CA ALA A 397 -8.81 37.78 -5.79
C ALA A 397 -8.55 39.16 -5.18
N ALA A 398 -7.34 39.41 -4.66
CA ALA A 398 -6.94 40.75 -4.25
C ALA A 398 -6.77 41.63 -5.50
N PRO A 399 -7.46 42.80 -5.61
CA PRO A 399 -7.19 43.73 -6.69
C PRO A 399 -5.71 44.11 -6.67
N PRO A 400 -5.07 44.30 -7.84
CA PRO A 400 -3.67 44.71 -7.89
C PRO A 400 -3.48 45.98 -7.06
N PRO A 401 -2.37 46.11 -6.31
CA PRO A 401 -2.09 47.31 -5.55
C PRO A 401 -2.13 48.53 -6.50
N PRO A 402 -2.81 49.64 -6.13
CA PRO A 402 -3.11 50.74 -7.04
C PRO A 402 -1.90 51.57 -7.53
N ASN A 403 -0.66 51.09 -7.41
CA ASN A 403 0.56 51.86 -7.66
C ASN A 403 1.52 51.21 -8.67
N LEU A 404 1.02 50.64 -9.77
CA LEU A 404 1.87 50.21 -10.90
C LEU A 404 1.35 50.72 -12.26
N THR A 405 0.91 51.98 -12.31
CA THR A 405 0.80 52.75 -13.56
C THR A 405 1.39 54.14 -13.35
N ALA A 406 2.72 54.25 -13.45
CA ALA A 406 3.45 55.44 -13.92
C ALA A 406 4.96 55.20 -13.80
N ALA A 407 5.56 54.68 -14.87
CA ALA A 407 6.90 55.04 -15.37
C ALA A 407 7.07 54.43 -16.76
#